data_AF-A0A8I2Z8K1-F1
#
_entry.id   AF-A0A8I2Z8K1-F1
#
_cell.length_a   1.000
_cell.length_b   1.000
_cell.length_c   1.000
_cell.angle_alpha   90.00
_cell.angle_beta   90.00
_cell.angle_gamma   90.00
#
_symmetry.space_group_name_H-M   'P 1'
#
loop_
_entity.id
_entity.type
_entity.pdbx_description
1 polymer ?
#
loop_
_entity_poly.entity_id
_entity_poly.type
_entity_poly.pdbx_seq_one_letter_code
_entity_poly.pdbx_strand_id
1 'polypeptide(L)'
;MDNYGFSITNIVKNNPKELTIHFGGPRGKAIRANYMAMTFETVAADGSIKSEKIFKEVDEKTTSYTYRSPTGLLSATQFTQPALTLMEKASFEDMKSKGLVPRDCTFAGHSLGEYSALAALAEVMPIESLVYRGLTMQVAVERDAAGRSNYSMCAINPSRISKTFNEEALEFVVSMIAEETGWLLEIVNYNIANMQYVAAGDLRALDTLTGVMNFLKVQKIDVDEMRDNIAEAKDALREIVKGSAEETLKKPTPLDLQRGFATIPLKGIDVPFHSTFLRSGVKPFRSFLLKKINRTTIDPSKLIGKYIPNVTAKPFAITKEYFEEVYKLTNSPKIASVLANWDSYSQDAPSSQGSSINGVEGDFGSAA
;
A
#
# COMPACT_ATOMS: atom_id res chain seq x y z
N MET A 1 19.21 17.84 -3.72
CA MET A 1 19.52 18.90 -2.74
C MET A 1 18.64 20.15 -2.93
N ASP A 2 18.28 20.53 -4.14
CA ASP A 2 17.63 21.84 -4.40
C ASP A 2 16.21 22.00 -3.84
N ASN A 3 15.43 20.92 -3.79
CA ASN A 3 14.04 21.00 -3.33
C ASN A 3 13.89 20.74 -1.83
N TYR A 4 14.69 19.81 -1.27
CA TYR A 4 14.52 19.32 0.11
C TYR A 4 15.78 19.42 0.98
N GLY A 5 16.88 19.97 0.47
CA GLY A 5 18.09 20.24 1.26
C GLY A 5 18.90 19.01 1.68
N PHE A 6 18.62 17.82 1.15
CA PHE A 6 19.43 16.61 1.40
C PHE A 6 19.84 15.87 0.12
N SER A 7 20.78 14.93 0.32
CA SER A 7 21.21 13.95 -0.69
C SER A 7 20.79 12.55 -0.26
N ILE A 8 19.91 11.92 -1.04
CA ILE A 8 19.45 10.56 -0.76
C ILE A 8 20.59 9.54 -0.82
N THR A 9 21.58 9.74 -1.70
CA THR A 9 22.75 8.86 -1.80
C THR A 9 23.61 8.88 -0.55
N ASN A 10 23.68 10.01 0.17
CA ASN A 10 24.35 10.08 1.47
C ASN A 10 23.62 9.25 2.52
N ILE A 11 22.29 9.31 2.54
CA ILE A 11 21.47 8.52 3.47
C ILE A 11 21.65 7.02 3.19
N VAL A 12 21.62 6.61 1.92
CA VAL A 12 21.81 5.21 1.53
C VAL A 12 23.21 4.69 1.89
N LYS A 13 24.26 5.47 1.64
CA LYS A 13 25.65 5.04 1.88
C LYS A 13 26.03 5.03 3.35
N ASN A 14 25.61 6.04 4.10
CA ASN A 14 26.13 6.30 5.45
C ASN A 14 25.10 6.03 6.56
N ASN A 15 23.82 5.83 6.22
CA ASN A 15 22.70 5.61 7.13
C ASN A 15 22.79 6.43 8.45
N PRO A 16 22.87 7.77 8.36
CA PRO A 16 23.02 8.60 9.56
C PRO A 16 21.77 8.49 10.44
N LYS A 17 21.92 8.61 11.76
CA LYS A 17 20.79 8.63 12.70
C LYS A 17 20.05 9.97 12.73
N GLU A 18 20.74 11.04 12.33
CA GLU A 18 20.21 12.40 12.33
C GLU A 18 20.63 13.14 11.05
N LEU A 19 19.76 14.04 10.58
CA LEU A 19 20.04 14.88 9.43
C LEU A 19 19.38 16.24 9.62
N THR A 20 20.20 17.27 9.71
CA THR A 20 19.74 18.65 9.83
C THR A 20 19.73 19.31 8.46
N ILE A 21 18.56 19.81 8.07
CA ILE A 21 18.33 20.63 6.90
C ILE A 21 18.45 22.09 7.32
N HIS A 22 19.33 22.83 6.67
CA HIS A 22 19.53 24.26 6.95
C HIS A 22 18.82 25.12 5.91
N PHE A 23 18.04 26.10 6.36
CA PHE A 23 17.25 27.01 5.51
C PHE A 23 17.95 28.36 5.27
N GLY A 24 19.28 28.36 5.25
CA GLY A 24 20.11 29.56 5.05
C GLY A 24 20.12 30.10 3.61
N GLY A 25 20.17 31.42 3.47
CA GLY A 25 20.27 32.10 2.18
C GLY A 25 19.04 31.98 1.27
N PRO A 26 19.10 32.48 0.02
CA PRO A 26 17.98 32.44 -0.92
C PRO A 26 17.50 31.00 -1.23
N ARG A 27 18.44 30.07 -1.44
CA ARG A 27 18.13 28.66 -1.70
C ARG A 27 17.46 27.99 -0.50
N GLY A 28 17.95 28.24 0.72
CA GLY A 28 17.36 27.70 1.93
C GLY A 28 15.94 28.19 2.19
N LYS A 29 15.65 29.47 1.87
CA LYS A 29 14.27 30.01 1.91
C LYS A 29 13.34 29.28 0.96
N ALA A 30 13.79 28.97 -0.27
CA ALA A 30 13.00 28.19 -1.23
C ALA A 30 12.75 26.75 -0.76
N ILE A 31 13.77 26.09 -0.19
CA ILE A 31 13.61 24.76 0.41
C ILE A 31 12.59 24.83 1.56
N ARG A 32 12.71 25.81 2.46
CA ARG A 32 11.77 25.98 3.56
C ARG A 32 10.33 26.20 3.09
N ALA A 33 10.14 26.98 2.02
CA ALA A 33 8.83 27.16 1.41
C ALA A 33 8.24 25.82 0.93
N ASN A 34 9.05 24.91 0.38
CA ASN A 34 8.60 23.56 0.02
C ASN A 34 8.14 22.76 1.25
N TYR A 35 8.86 22.82 2.37
CA TYR A 35 8.47 22.17 3.63
C TYR A 35 7.16 22.75 4.18
N MET A 36 7.03 24.08 4.20
CA MET A 36 5.82 24.78 4.67
C MET A 36 4.60 24.51 3.79
N ALA A 37 4.80 24.30 2.48
CA ALA A 37 3.74 23.97 1.54
C ALA A 37 3.26 22.51 1.64
N MET A 38 4.01 21.64 2.32
CA MET A 38 3.60 20.26 2.57
C MET A 38 2.47 20.21 3.58
N THR A 39 1.28 19.96 3.06
CA THR A 39 0.06 19.77 3.85
C THR A 39 -0.46 18.36 3.62
N PHE A 40 -1.19 17.86 4.61
CA PHE A 40 -2.01 16.66 4.51
C PHE A 40 -3.42 17.05 4.96
N GLU A 41 -4.45 16.46 4.35
CA GLU A 41 -5.81 16.66 4.84
C GLU A 41 -6.26 15.42 5.59
N THR A 42 -6.85 15.62 6.75
CA THR A 42 -7.57 14.58 7.50
C THR A 42 -9.06 14.84 7.37
N VAL A 43 -9.83 13.76 7.35
CA VAL A 43 -11.29 13.83 7.42
C VAL A 43 -11.67 13.58 8.87
N ALA A 44 -12.27 14.57 9.52
CA ALA A 44 -12.73 14.46 10.90
C ALA A 44 -14.00 13.58 10.96
N ALA A 45 -14.36 13.13 12.17
CA ALA A 45 -15.52 12.26 12.41
C ALA A 45 -16.85 12.89 11.97
N ASP A 46 -16.94 14.22 11.94
CA ASP A 46 -18.08 14.99 11.46
C ASP A 46 -18.12 15.17 9.92
N GLY A 47 -17.16 14.57 9.20
CA GLY A 47 -17.02 14.67 7.75
C GLY A 47 -16.33 15.94 7.25
N SER A 48 -15.93 16.86 8.14
CA SER A 48 -15.18 18.05 7.76
C SER A 48 -13.74 17.69 7.34
N ILE A 49 -13.20 18.44 6.37
CA ILE A 49 -11.83 18.26 5.90
C ILE A 49 -10.95 19.29 6.59
N LYS A 50 -9.97 18.80 7.35
CA LYS A 50 -8.98 19.64 8.01
C LYS A 50 -7.64 19.49 7.30
N SER A 51 -7.17 20.58 6.69
CA SER A 51 -5.81 20.64 6.16
C SER A 51 -4.82 20.99 7.27
N GLU A 52 -3.86 20.12 7.53
CA GLU A 52 -2.77 20.32 8.49
C GLU A 52 -1.42 20.37 7.79
N LYS A 53 -0.47 21.09 8.37
CA LYS A 53 0.93 21.06 7.91
C LYS A 53 1.59 19.77 8.37
N ILE A 54 2.33 19.12 7.47
CA ILE A 54 3.15 17.94 7.80
C ILE A 54 4.22 18.32 8.82
N PHE A 55 4.91 19.45 8.59
CA PHE A 55 5.93 20.00 9.49
C PHE A 55 5.32 21.17 10.28
N LYS A 56 4.86 20.92 11.50
CA LYS A 56 4.18 21.92 12.34
C LYS A 56 5.17 22.96 12.91
N GLU A 57 6.40 22.54 13.09
CA GLU A 57 7.56 23.24 13.65
C GLU A 57 8.34 24.08 12.61
N VAL A 58 7.98 23.98 11.32
CA VAL A 58 8.64 24.74 10.25
C VAL A 58 7.76 25.93 9.84
N ASP A 59 8.24 27.14 10.15
CA ASP A 59 7.62 28.41 9.80
C ASP A 59 8.60 29.39 9.11
N GLU A 60 8.18 30.64 8.90
CA GLU A 60 8.99 31.68 8.24
C GLU A 60 10.25 32.10 9.02
N LYS A 61 10.32 31.78 10.31
CA LYS A 61 11.44 32.11 11.19
C LYS A 61 12.35 30.90 11.42
N THR A 62 11.86 29.67 11.23
CA THR A 62 12.64 28.44 11.36
C THR A 62 13.88 28.48 10.45
N THR A 63 15.07 28.30 11.04
CA THR A 63 16.36 28.35 10.33
C THR A 63 16.89 26.96 9.96
N SER A 64 16.41 25.91 10.63
CA SER A 64 16.78 24.54 10.33
C SER A 64 15.73 23.54 10.82
N TYR A 65 15.77 22.33 10.29
CA TYR A 65 14.92 21.22 10.67
C TYR A 65 15.74 19.93 10.79
N THR A 66 15.60 19.16 11.87
CA THR A 66 16.38 17.92 12.07
C THR A 66 15.49 16.69 12.04
N TYR A 67 15.73 15.82 11.07
CA TYR A 67 15.20 14.46 11.08
C TYR A 67 15.98 13.60 12.07
N ARG A 68 15.29 12.72 12.80
CA ARG A 68 15.89 11.77 13.74
C ARG A 68 15.27 10.38 13.57
N SER A 69 16.11 9.35 13.61
CA SER A 69 15.70 7.94 13.65
C SER A 69 16.72 7.13 14.44
N PRO A 70 16.35 6.50 15.57
CA PRO A 70 17.29 5.75 16.42
C PRO A 70 18.01 4.61 15.69
N THR A 71 17.32 3.98 14.74
CA THR A 71 17.80 2.86 13.91
C THR A 71 18.50 3.30 12.62
N GLY A 72 18.58 4.61 12.37
CA GLY A 72 19.12 5.21 11.14
C GLY A 72 18.03 5.76 10.23
N LEU A 73 18.32 6.83 9.50
CA LEU A 73 17.35 7.48 8.62
C LEU A 73 16.95 6.61 7.43
N LEU A 74 17.78 5.65 7.02
CA LEU A 74 17.44 4.74 5.92
C LEU A 74 16.25 3.83 6.26
N SER A 75 15.94 3.58 7.54
CA SER A 75 14.75 2.83 7.96
C SER A 75 13.50 3.70 8.15
N ALA A 76 13.63 5.03 8.09
CA ALA A 76 12.47 5.91 8.18
C ALA A 76 11.77 5.98 6.81
N THR A 77 10.46 5.74 6.82
CA THR A 77 9.65 5.50 5.61
C THR A 77 9.84 6.55 4.51
N GLN A 78 9.93 7.83 4.86
CA GLN A 78 10.12 8.95 3.93
C GLN A 78 11.47 8.93 3.18
N PHE A 79 12.46 8.19 3.68
CA PHE A 79 13.76 7.99 3.03
C PHE A 79 13.91 6.59 2.45
N THR A 80 13.36 5.56 3.11
CA THR A 80 13.40 4.18 2.60
C THR A 80 12.68 4.05 1.25
N GLN A 81 11.49 4.64 1.13
CA GLN A 81 10.67 4.53 -0.09
C GLN A 81 11.39 5.09 -1.35
N PRO A 82 11.87 6.35 -1.36
CA PRO A 82 12.60 6.87 -2.51
C PRO A 82 13.94 6.15 -2.73
N ALA A 83 14.62 5.69 -1.67
CA ALA A 83 15.87 4.94 -1.80
C ALA A 83 15.66 3.61 -2.54
N LEU A 84 14.65 2.82 -2.15
CA LEU A 84 14.29 1.56 -2.80
C LEU A 84 13.93 1.80 -4.26
N THR A 85 13.07 2.78 -4.52
CA THR A 85 12.64 3.12 -5.88
C THR A 85 13.80 3.52 -6.78
N LEU A 86 14.74 4.32 -6.27
CA LEU A 86 15.94 4.71 -7.01
C LEU A 86 16.84 3.50 -7.32
N MET A 87 17.01 2.60 -6.35
CA MET A 87 17.81 1.39 -6.55
C MET A 87 17.16 0.47 -7.59
N GLU A 88 15.85 0.24 -7.50
CA GLU A 88 15.09 -0.58 -8.43
C GLU A 88 15.10 0.02 -9.84
N LYS A 89 14.84 1.33 -9.97
CA LYS A 89 14.90 2.02 -11.26
C LYS A 89 16.29 2.00 -11.85
N ALA A 90 17.34 2.30 -11.07
CA ALA A 90 18.72 2.28 -11.57
C ALA A 90 19.12 0.87 -12.06
N SER A 91 18.74 -0.18 -11.33
CA SER A 91 18.98 -1.57 -11.74
C SER A 91 18.23 -1.91 -13.04
N PHE A 92 16.99 -1.44 -13.17
CA PHE A 92 16.20 -1.64 -14.38
C PHE A 92 16.79 -0.90 -15.59
N GLU A 93 17.20 0.37 -15.44
CA GLU A 93 17.82 1.14 -16.52
C GLU A 93 19.15 0.52 -16.97
N ASP A 94 19.94 -0.04 -16.05
CA ASP A 94 21.15 -0.80 -16.41
C ASP A 94 20.81 -2.03 -17.27
N MET A 95 19.81 -2.84 -16.87
CA MET A 95 19.35 -3.97 -17.67
C MET A 95 18.82 -3.54 -19.05
N LYS A 96 18.03 -2.46 -19.10
CA LYS A 96 17.47 -1.90 -20.33
C LYS A 96 18.56 -1.41 -21.28
N SER A 97 19.60 -0.75 -20.76
CA SER A 97 20.75 -0.29 -21.55
C SER A 97 21.54 -1.43 -22.20
N LYS A 98 21.49 -2.62 -21.60
CA LYS A 98 22.11 -3.86 -22.10
C LYS A 98 21.19 -4.68 -23.01
N GLY A 99 20.00 -4.19 -23.32
CA GLY A 99 19.02 -4.90 -24.16
C GLY A 99 18.40 -6.14 -23.51
N LEU A 100 18.44 -6.26 -22.18
CA LEU A 100 17.94 -7.43 -21.44
C LEU A 100 16.43 -7.37 -21.14
N VAL A 101 15.77 -6.26 -21.48
CA VAL A 101 14.35 -6.04 -21.17
C VAL A 101 13.51 -6.25 -22.43
N PRO A 102 12.63 -7.27 -22.47
CA PRO A 102 11.68 -7.46 -23.56
C PRO A 102 10.72 -6.26 -23.69
N ARG A 103 10.33 -5.92 -24.92
CA ARG A 103 9.37 -4.82 -25.18
C ARG A 103 7.96 -5.08 -24.64
N ASP A 104 7.57 -6.35 -24.59
CA ASP A 104 6.23 -6.80 -24.19
C ASP A 104 6.23 -7.52 -22.85
N CYS A 105 7.13 -7.12 -21.93
CA CYS A 105 7.12 -7.65 -20.59
C CYS A 105 5.88 -7.19 -19.81
N THR A 106 5.26 -8.14 -19.12
CA THR A 106 4.30 -7.86 -18.05
C THR A 106 5.07 -7.46 -16.80
N PHE A 107 4.55 -6.50 -16.04
CA PHE A 107 5.16 -6.01 -14.83
C PHE A 107 4.14 -5.75 -13.73
N ALA A 108 4.58 -6.00 -12.51
CA ALA A 108 3.88 -5.72 -11.27
C ALA A 108 4.92 -5.30 -10.23
N GLY A 109 4.48 -4.65 -9.17
CA GLY A 109 5.33 -4.35 -8.04
C GLY A 109 4.54 -4.38 -6.75
N HIS A 110 5.04 -5.10 -5.75
CA HIS A 110 4.34 -5.25 -4.47
C HIS A 110 4.37 -3.93 -3.69
N SER A 111 3.20 -3.37 -3.39
CA SER A 111 3.06 -2.15 -2.57
C SER A 111 3.86 -0.96 -3.14
N LEU A 112 4.99 -0.60 -2.52
CA LEU A 112 5.87 0.46 -3.01
C LEU A 112 6.41 0.16 -4.41
N GLY A 113 6.71 -1.11 -4.71
CA GLY A 113 7.30 -1.51 -5.98
C GLY A 113 6.43 -1.18 -7.19
N GLU A 114 5.12 -0.96 -7.00
CA GLU A 114 4.21 -0.51 -8.05
C GLU A 114 4.65 0.85 -8.63
N TYR A 115 5.08 1.75 -7.76
CA TYR A 115 5.61 3.05 -8.16
C TYR A 115 6.94 2.92 -8.89
N SER A 116 7.82 2.03 -8.43
CA SER A 116 9.09 1.73 -9.09
C SER A 116 8.89 1.15 -10.48
N ALA A 117 7.98 0.19 -10.63
CA ALA A 117 7.65 -0.43 -11.89
C ALA A 117 7.05 0.60 -12.87
N LEU A 118 6.08 1.40 -12.43
CA LEU A 118 5.51 2.47 -13.26
C LEU A 118 6.53 3.55 -13.62
N ALA A 119 7.44 3.90 -12.70
CA ALA A 119 8.48 4.89 -12.95
C ALA A 119 9.58 4.38 -13.91
N ALA A 120 9.83 3.08 -13.94
CA ALA A 120 10.87 2.44 -14.76
C ALA A 120 10.36 2.04 -16.16
N LEU A 121 9.15 1.49 -16.27
CA LEU A 121 8.60 1.00 -17.53
C LEU A 121 7.71 2.00 -18.26
N ALA A 122 6.95 2.80 -17.52
CA ALA A 122 5.96 3.71 -18.08
C ALA A 122 6.30 5.20 -17.91
N GLU A 123 7.35 5.53 -17.15
CA GLU A 123 7.87 6.89 -16.93
C GLU A 123 6.80 7.88 -16.42
N VAL A 124 5.80 7.36 -15.68
CA VAL A 124 4.58 8.11 -15.30
C VAL A 124 4.78 9.09 -14.14
N MET A 125 5.75 8.82 -13.24
CA MET A 125 5.85 9.55 -11.97
C MET A 125 7.28 10.00 -11.62
N PRO A 126 7.46 11.26 -11.15
CA PRO A 126 8.72 11.70 -10.57
C PRO A 126 8.94 11.08 -9.18
N ILE A 127 10.15 10.58 -8.93
CA ILE A 127 10.54 9.82 -7.73
C ILE A 127 10.38 10.65 -6.45
N GLU A 128 10.54 11.97 -6.54
CA GLU A 128 10.39 12.91 -5.43
C GLU A 128 8.98 12.83 -4.80
N SER A 129 7.98 12.41 -5.58
CA SER A 129 6.61 12.20 -5.11
C SER A 129 6.51 11.15 -4.00
N LEU A 130 7.47 10.22 -3.92
CA LEU A 130 7.49 9.16 -2.91
C LEU A 130 7.95 9.63 -1.54
N VAL A 131 8.71 10.73 -1.47
CA VAL A 131 9.02 11.38 -0.19
C VAL A 131 7.72 11.86 0.45
N TYR A 132 6.85 12.51 -0.33
CA TYR A 132 5.55 12.99 0.15
C TYR A 132 4.63 11.84 0.56
N ARG A 133 4.63 10.72 -0.19
CA ARG A 133 3.90 9.50 0.18
C ARG A 133 4.34 9.00 1.56
N GLY A 134 5.64 8.82 1.75
CA GLY A 134 6.19 8.35 3.03
C GLY A 134 5.87 9.30 4.20
N LEU A 135 5.95 10.61 4.00
CA LEU A 135 5.59 11.60 5.02
C LEU A 135 4.10 11.59 5.35
N THR A 136 3.23 11.55 4.34
CA THR A 136 1.77 11.53 4.52
C THR A 136 1.33 10.31 5.31
N MET A 137 1.93 9.15 5.02
CA MET A 137 1.65 7.92 5.75
C MET A 137 2.09 7.99 7.22
N GLN A 138 3.21 8.68 7.50
CA GLN A 138 3.75 8.82 8.85
C GLN A 138 2.94 9.77 9.73
N VAL A 139 2.41 10.86 9.17
CA VAL A 139 1.58 11.84 9.91
C VAL A 139 0.11 11.43 10.03
N ALA A 140 -0.35 10.46 9.24
CA ALA A 140 -1.73 9.98 9.29
C ALA A 140 -2.05 9.20 10.57
N VAL A 141 -1.02 8.76 11.30
CA VAL A 141 -1.17 8.00 12.54
C VAL A 141 -0.83 8.90 13.73
N GLU A 142 -1.74 8.94 14.70
CA GLU A 142 -1.49 9.61 15.97
C GLU A 142 -0.39 8.89 16.75
N ARG A 143 0.49 9.69 17.36
CA ARG A 143 1.66 9.21 18.09
C ARG A 143 1.71 9.80 19.48
N ASP A 144 2.21 9.02 20.43
CA ASP A 144 2.43 9.48 21.80
C ASP A 144 3.64 10.43 21.89
N ALA A 145 3.92 10.93 23.11
CA ALA A 145 5.05 11.83 23.35
C ALA A 145 6.43 11.22 23.03
N ALA A 146 6.53 9.88 22.95
CA ALA A 146 7.74 9.16 22.56
C ALA A 146 7.76 8.82 21.05
N GLY A 147 6.76 9.28 20.28
CA GLY A 147 6.65 9.05 18.84
C GLY A 147 6.11 7.67 18.46
N ARG A 148 5.59 6.89 19.41
CA ARG A 148 5.06 5.53 19.17
C ARG A 148 3.60 5.59 18.74
N SER A 149 3.17 4.69 17.87
CA SER A 149 1.77 4.51 17.53
C SER A 149 1.16 3.30 18.23
N ASN A 150 -0.18 3.23 18.26
CA ASN A 150 -0.92 2.05 18.69
C ASN A 150 -1.25 1.09 17.52
N TYR A 151 -0.52 1.18 16.41
CA TYR A 151 -0.75 0.34 15.24
C TYR A 151 0.51 -0.42 14.84
N SER A 152 0.33 -1.57 14.20
CA SER A 152 1.45 -2.30 13.59
C SER A 152 0.94 -3.24 12.49
N MET A 153 1.81 -4.16 12.07
CA MET A 153 1.52 -5.20 11.10
C MET A 153 2.13 -6.52 11.58
N CYS A 154 1.47 -7.64 11.26
CA CYS A 154 1.89 -8.97 11.66
C CYS A 154 1.80 -9.92 10.47
N ALA A 155 2.89 -10.62 10.15
CA ALA A 155 2.89 -11.67 9.15
C ALA A 155 2.27 -12.94 9.74
N ILE A 156 1.43 -13.62 8.96
CA ILE A 156 0.65 -14.77 9.39
C ILE A 156 0.93 -15.93 8.42
N ASN A 157 1.16 -17.11 8.99
CA ASN A 157 1.30 -18.35 8.24
C ASN A 157 0.20 -19.36 8.68
N PRO A 158 -0.94 -19.39 7.97
CA PRO A 158 -2.06 -20.30 8.23
C PRO A 158 -1.66 -21.77 8.36
N SER A 159 -0.76 -22.26 7.48
CA SER A 159 -0.29 -23.65 7.51
C SER A 159 0.39 -24.09 8.82
N ARG A 160 0.81 -23.14 9.67
CA ARG A 160 1.37 -23.43 10.99
C ARG A 160 0.30 -23.80 12.01
N ILE A 161 -0.97 -23.46 11.78
CA ILE A 161 -2.11 -23.81 12.65
C ILE A 161 -2.48 -25.29 12.44
N SER A 162 -3.03 -25.62 11.29
CA SER A 162 -3.35 -26.99 10.88
C SER A 162 -3.22 -27.11 9.36
N LYS A 163 -3.39 -28.32 8.81
CA LYS A 163 -3.42 -28.53 7.36
C LYS A 163 -4.72 -28.04 6.70
N THR A 164 -5.79 -27.94 7.48
CA THR A 164 -7.15 -27.56 7.05
C THR A 164 -7.42 -26.07 7.25
N PHE A 165 -6.60 -25.36 8.03
CA PHE A 165 -6.73 -23.92 8.25
C PHE A 165 -6.26 -23.14 7.00
N ASN A 166 -7.23 -22.68 6.21
CA ASN A 166 -7.02 -22.02 4.91
C ASN A 166 -7.23 -20.49 4.99
N GLU A 167 -7.20 -19.82 3.82
CA GLU A 167 -7.44 -18.38 3.67
C GLU A 167 -8.80 -17.94 4.23
N GLU A 168 -9.88 -18.63 3.85
CA GLU A 168 -11.25 -18.31 4.30
C GLU A 168 -11.37 -18.38 5.83
N ALA A 169 -10.73 -19.36 6.45
CA ALA A 169 -10.68 -19.49 7.91
C ALA A 169 -9.94 -18.32 8.56
N LEU A 170 -8.83 -17.86 7.96
CA LEU A 170 -8.09 -16.70 8.43
C LEU A 170 -8.93 -15.42 8.32
N GLU A 171 -9.59 -15.21 7.17
CA GLU A 171 -10.48 -14.08 6.95
C GLU A 171 -11.62 -14.05 7.97
N PHE A 172 -12.22 -15.21 8.24
CA PHE A 172 -13.28 -15.33 9.24
C PHE A 172 -12.81 -14.98 10.65
N VAL A 173 -11.64 -15.47 11.08
CA VAL A 173 -11.05 -15.14 12.39
C VAL A 173 -10.76 -13.64 12.49
N VAL A 174 -10.14 -13.06 11.45
CA VAL A 174 -9.81 -11.62 11.41
C VAL A 174 -11.08 -10.76 11.47
N SER A 175 -12.10 -11.08 10.66
CA SER A 175 -13.38 -10.37 10.66
C SER A 175 -14.06 -10.45 12.03
N MET A 176 -14.09 -11.64 12.65
CA MET A 176 -14.70 -11.82 13.96
C MET A 176 -13.99 -11.01 15.04
N ILE A 177 -12.66 -10.97 15.05
CA ILE A 177 -11.92 -10.14 16.02
C ILE A 177 -12.27 -8.66 15.83
N ALA A 178 -12.30 -8.18 14.59
CA ALA A 178 -12.66 -6.79 14.29
C ALA A 178 -14.11 -6.46 14.71
N GLU A 179 -15.06 -7.34 14.42
CA GLU A 179 -16.47 -7.18 14.77
C GLU A 179 -16.71 -7.19 16.29
N GLU A 180 -16.11 -8.15 17.01
CA GLU A 180 -16.35 -8.32 18.45
C GLU A 180 -15.66 -7.24 19.29
N THR A 181 -14.49 -6.76 18.86
CA THR A 181 -13.70 -5.78 19.63
C THR A 181 -13.93 -4.34 19.19
N GLY A 182 -14.40 -4.13 17.96
CA GLY A 182 -14.44 -2.82 17.32
C GLY A 182 -13.07 -2.23 17.01
N TRP A 183 -11.98 -2.99 17.18
CA TRP A 183 -10.63 -2.55 16.87
C TRP A 183 -10.31 -2.80 15.40
N LEU A 184 -9.51 -1.91 14.80
CA LEU A 184 -9.04 -2.09 13.43
C LEU A 184 -8.19 -3.36 13.33
N LEU A 185 -8.59 -4.29 12.47
CA LEU A 185 -7.79 -5.44 12.06
C LEU A 185 -8.22 -5.89 10.67
N GLU A 186 -7.28 -5.87 9.73
CA GLU A 186 -7.55 -6.25 8.34
C GLU A 186 -6.37 -7.04 7.77
N ILE A 187 -6.65 -8.02 6.91
CA ILE A 187 -5.61 -8.64 6.08
C ILE A 187 -5.31 -7.68 4.93
N VAL A 188 -4.06 -7.23 4.86
CA VAL A 188 -3.61 -6.19 3.93
C VAL A 188 -2.64 -6.69 2.88
N ASN A 189 -2.05 -7.86 3.07
CA ASN A 189 -1.23 -8.51 2.05
C ASN A 189 -1.64 -9.98 1.90
N TYR A 190 -2.07 -10.34 0.70
CA TYR A 190 -2.36 -11.69 0.25
C TYR A 190 -1.17 -12.17 -0.60
N ASN A 191 -0.11 -12.67 0.07
CA ASN A 191 1.18 -12.92 -0.60
C ASN A 191 1.27 -14.35 -1.18
N ILE A 192 1.00 -15.35 -0.35
CA ILE A 192 1.07 -16.77 -0.75
C ILE A 192 -0.12 -17.50 -0.13
N ALA A 193 -0.94 -18.11 -0.99
CA ALA A 193 -2.11 -18.88 -0.59
C ALA A 193 -1.78 -19.86 0.55
N ASN A 194 -2.53 -19.78 1.65
CA ASN A 194 -2.42 -20.62 2.84
C ASN A 194 -1.05 -20.60 3.57
N MET A 195 -0.11 -19.74 3.17
CA MET A 195 1.26 -19.74 3.71
C MET A 195 1.74 -18.38 4.19
N GLN A 196 1.38 -17.29 3.51
CA GLN A 196 1.89 -15.97 3.85
C GLN A 196 0.84 -14.89 3.61
N TYR A 197 0.38 -14.33 4.72
CA TYR A 197 -0.49 -13.17 4.78
C TYR A 197 0.12 -12.11 5.69
N VAL A 198 -0.37 -10.88 5.61
CA VAL A 198 -0.04 -9.86 6.61
C VAL A 198 -1.33 -9.18 7.05
N ALA A 199 -1.58 -9.16 8.35
CA ALA A 199 -2.62 -8.35 8.95
C ALA A 199 -2.04 -7.02 9.45
N ALA A 200 -2.83 -5.96 9.35
CA ALA A 200 -2.52 -4.65 9.88
C ALA A 200 -3.67 -4.18 10.77
N GLY A 201 -3.35 -3.48 11.86
CA GLY A 201 -4.37 -3.11 12.82
C GLY A 201 -3.82 -2.48 14.08
N ASP A 202 -4.73 -2.26 15.02
CA ASP A 202 -4.42 -1.86 16.39
C ASP A 202 -3.56 -2.93 17.06
N LEU A 203 -2.58 -2.52 17.88
CA LEU A 203 -1.72 -3.43 18.62
C LEU A 203 -2.54 -4.43 19.46
N ARG A 204 -3.67 -3.99 20.02
CA ARG A 204 -4.57 -4.85 20.78
C ARG A 204 -5.15 -5.95 19.90
N ALA A 205 -5.66 -5.59 18.72
CA ALA A 205 -6.26 -6.56 17.80
C ALA A 205 -5.23 -7.57 17.27
N LEU A 206 -4.00 -7.13 17.00
CA LEU A 206 -2.91 -8.02 16.57
C LEU A 206 -2.44 -8.98 17.66
N ASP A 207 -2.43 -8.52 18.92
CA ASP A 207 -2.12 -9.36 20.08
C ASP A 207 -3.25 -10.36 20.34
N THR A 208 -4.52 -9.93 20.26
CA THR A 208 -5.69 -10.81 20.33
C THR A 208 -5.67 -11.86 19.22
N LEU A 209 -5.38 -11.47 17.98
CA LEU A 209 -5.20 -12.40 16.86
C LEU A 209 -4.14 -13.46 17.17
N THR A 210 -3.00 -13.05 17.74
CA THR A 210 -1.95 -13.99 18.15
C THR A 210 -2.44 -14.94 19.24
N GLY A 211 -3.20 -14.45 20.23
CA GLY A 211 -3.83 -15.26 21.27
C GLY A 211 -4.79 -16.32 20.70
N VAL A 212 -5.74 -15.89 19.86
CA VAL A 212 -6.71 -16.76 19.19
C VAL A 212 -6.01 -17.83 18.36
N MET A 213 -5.06 -17.43 17.52
CA MET A 213 -4.31 -18.36 16.66
C MET A 213 -3.51 -19.38 17.47
N ASN A 214 -2.91 -18.96 18.60
CA ASN A 214 -2.23 -19.89 19.50
C ASN A 214 -3.20 -20.86 20.16
N PHE A 215 -4.37 -20.39 20.56
CA PHE A 215 -5.41 -21.25 21.15
C PHE A 215 -5.88 -22.31 20.16
N LEU A 216 -6.23 -21.91 18.92
CA LEU A 216 -6.64 -22.81 17.85
C LEU A 216 -5.57 -23.88 17.58
N LYS A 217 -4.28 -23.50 17.58
CA LYS A 217 -3.17 -24.43 17.41
C LYS A 217 -3.11 -25.50 18.52
N VAL A 218 -3.27 -25.08 19.78
CA VAL A 218 -3.13 -25.96 20.94
C VAL A 218 -4.32 -26.91 21.05
N GLN A 219 -5.53 -26.41 20.83
CA GLN A 219 -6.75 -27.22 20.88
C GLN A 219 -6.91 -28.17 19.70
N LYS A 220 -6.08 -28.03 18.64
CA LYS A 220 -6.16 -28.82 17.40
C LYS A 220 -7.57 -28.82 16.79
N ILE A 221 -8.27 -27.70 16.92
CA ILE A 221 -9.62 -27.56 16.37
C ILE A 221 -9.52 -27.70 14.86
N ASP A 222 -10.23 -28.68 14.30
CA ASP A 222 -10.33 -28.82 12.86
C ASP A 222 -11.37 -27.83 12.34
N VAL A 223 -10.94 -26.98 11.42
CA VAL A 223 -11.80 -25.96 10.81
C VAL A 223 -12.87 -26.61 9.93
N ASP A 224 -12.58 -27.79 9.36
CA ASP A 224 -13.56 -28.53 8.57
C ASP A 224 -14.74 -29.02 9.43
N GLU A 225 -14.50 -29.42 10.70
CA GLU A 225 -15.57 -29.76 11.66
C GLU A 225 -16.37 -28.52 12.10
N MET A 226 -15.72 -27.35 12.18
CA MET A 226 -16.40 -26.07 12.44
C MET A 226 -17.32 -25.65 11.28
N ARG A 227 -17.03 -26.06 10.04
CA ARG A 227 -17.83 -25.71 8.85
C ARG A 227 -19.16 -26.46 8.81
N ASP A 228 -19.24 -27.66 9.37
CA ASP A 228 -20.47 -28.46 9.36
C ASP A 228 -21.50 -27.98 10.40
N ASN A 229 -21.06 -27.26 11.45
CA ASN A 229 -21.89 -26.63 12.48
C ASN A 229 -21.54 -25.14 12.68
N ILE A 230 -21.71 -24.35 11.61
CA ILE A 230 -21.30 -22.93 11.53
C ILE A 230 -21.78 -22.08 12.71
N ALA A 231 -23.01 -22.28 13.20
CA ALA A 231 -23.57 -21.49 14.29
C ALA A 231 -22.87 -21.73 15.62
N GLU A 232 -22.70 -23.00 16.02
CA GLU A 232 -22.01 -23.37 17.26
C GLU A 232 -20.52 -23.04 17.20
N ALA A 233 -19.88 -23.27 16.04
CA ALA A 233 -18.50 -22.91 15.79
C ALA A 233 -18.27 -21.40 15.91
N LYS A 234 -19.21 -20.59 15.44
CA LYS A 234 -19.16 -19.12 15.54
C LYS A 234 -19.22 -18.66 16.98
N ASP A 235 -20.13 -19.22 17.80
CA ASP A 235 -20.24 -18.85 19.21
C ASP A 235 -19.02 -19.31 20.02
N ALA A 236 -18.50 -20.50 19.76
CA ALA A 236 -17.27 -20.98 20.38
C ALA A 236 -16.07 -20.07 20.05
N LEU A 237 -15.90 -19.69 18.77
CA LEU A 237 -14.82 -18.79 18.36
C LEU A 237 -14.99 -17.40 18.99
N ARG A 238 -16.22 -16.88 19.08
CA ARG A 238 -16.52 -15.61 19.72
C ARG A 238 -16.08 -15.60 21.18
N GLU A 239 -16.35 -16.66 21.93
CA GLU A 239 -15.89 -16.76 23.33
C GLU A 239 -14.35 -16.83 23.44
N ILE A 240 -13.68 -17.53 22.50
CA ILE A 240 -12.21 -17.55 22.41
C ILE A 240 -11.66 -16.14 22.12
N VAL A 241 -12.30 -15.40 21.22
CA VAL A 241 -11.93 -14.02 20.86
C VAL A 241 -12.08 -13.10 22.07
N LYS A 242 -13.22 -13.14 22.77
CA LYS A 242 -13.46 -12.34 23.97
C LYS A 242 -12.44 -12.63 25.05
N GLY A 243 -12.21 -13.90 25.38
CA GLY A 243 -11.20 -14.30 26.37
C GLY A 243 -9.79 -13.81 25.98
N SER A 244 -9.42 -13.94 24.71
CA SER A 244 -8.12 -13.44 24.22
C SER A 244 -8.02 -11.91 24.30
N ALA A 245 -9.10 -11.19 23.98
CA ALA A 245 -9.16 -9.74 24.06
C ALA A 245 -9.07 -9.23 25.51
N GLU A 246 -9.72 -9.90 26.45
CA GLU A 246 -9.61 -9.59 27.88
C GLU A 246 -8.17 -9.79 28.39
N GLU A 247 -7.49 -10.85 27.99
CA GLU A 247 -6.07 -11.07 28.31
C GLU A 247 -5.17 -10.00 27.67
N THR A 248 -5.46 -9.58 26.43
CA THR A 248 -4.77 -8.46 25.80
C THR A 248 -4.92 -7.17 26.60
N LEU A 249 -6.13 -6.87 27.10
CA LEU A 249 -6.39 -5.64 27.87
C LEU A 249 -5.73 -5.61 29.26
N LYS A 250 -5.36 -6.77 29.81
CA LYS A 250 -4.61 -6.87 31.08
C LYS A 250 -3.11 -6.59 30.92
N LYS A 251 -2.58 -6.58 29.70
CA LYS A 251 -1.15 -6.37 29.42
C LYS A 251 -0.75 -4.90 29.61
N PRO A 252 0.52 -4.63 29.98
CA PRO A 252 1.01 -3.26 30.13
C PRO A 252 1.02 -2.53 28.78
N THR A 253 0.77 -1.22 28.81
CA THR A 253 0.86 -0.33 27.65
C THR A 253 2.16 0.49 27.66
N PRO A 254 2.77 0.76 26.50
CA PRO A 254 2.38 0.28 25.17
C PRO A 254 2.60 -1.23 25.01
N LEU A 255 1.71 -1.86 24.24
CA LEU A 255 1.78 -3.30 23.96
C LEU A 255 3.05 -3.62 23.13
N ASP A 256 3.80 -4.61 23.58
CA ASP A 256 4.90 -5.21 22.81
C ASP A 256 4.44 -6.54 22.21
N LEU A 257 4.23 -6.56 20.89
CA LEU A 257 3.74 -7.73 20.18
C LEU A 257 4.76 -8.86 20.22
N GLN A 258 4.32 -10.03 20.72
CA GLN A 258 5.15 -11.23 20.76
C GLN A 258 4.88 -12.14 19.56
N ARG A 259 5.88 -12.94 19.19
CA ARG A 259 5.72 -13.98 18.17
C ARG A 259 4.83 -15.11 18.69
N GLY A 260 3.84 -15.51 17.91
CA GLY A 260 3.02 -16.71 18.15
C GLY A 260 3.49 -17.92 17.33
N PHE A 261 2.70 -18.99 17.34
CA PHE A 261 2.96 -20.19 16.53
C PHE A 261 2.85 -19.91 15.02
N ALA A 262 1.87 -19.09 14.64
CA ALA A 262 1.58 -18.74 13.25
C ALA A 262 1.76 -17.24 12.94
N THR A 263 2.03 -16.41 13.94
CA THR A 263 2.08 -14.95 13.81
C THR A 263 3.48 -14.42 14.11
N ILE A 264 3.98 -13.51 13.26
CA ILE A 264 5.30 -12.89 13.38
C ILE A 264 5.14 -11.36 13.24
N PRO A 265 5.25 -10.59 14.34
CA PRO A 265 5.17 -9.14 14.29
C PRO A 265 6.25 -8.52 13.40
N LEU A 266 5.88 -7.55 12.56
CA LEU A 266 6.81 -6.83 11.68
C LEU A 266 7.43 -5.65 12.43
N LYS A 267 8.62 -5.89 12.99
CA LYS A 267 9.36 -4.88 13.77
C LYS A 267 9.69 -3.65 12.92
N GLY A 268 9.49 -2.47 13.51
CA GLY A 268 9.78 -1.18 12.87
C GLY A 268 8.67 -0.67 11.94
N ILE A 269 7.56 -1.38 11.83
CA ILE A 269 6.35 -0.91 11.14
C ILE A 269 5.29 -0.55 12.16
N ASP A 270 4.85 0.70 12.10
CA ASP A 270 3.96 1.31 13.09
C ASP A 270 2.78 2.07 12.45
N VAL A 271 2.49 1.77 11.18
CA VAL A 271 1.36 2.33 10.43
C VAL A 271 0.66 1.17 9.72
N PRO A 272 -0.68 1.08 9.79
CA PRO A 272 -1.42 -0.03 9.20
C PRO A 272 -1.65 0.19 7.70
N PHE A 273 -0.60 0.01 6.88
CA PHE A 273 -0.66 0.28 5.45
C PHE A 273 -1.67 -0.60 4.72
N HIS A 274 -2.26 -0.07 3.65
CA HIS A 274 -3.29 -0.70 2.81
C HIS A 274 -4.60 -1.05 3.52
N SER A 275 -4.73 -0.73 4.81
CA SER A 275 -6.00 -0.86 5.54
C SER A 275 -6.94 0.32 5.25
N THR A 276 -8.22 0.15 5.59
CA THR A 276 -9.23 1.20 5.50
C THR A 276 -8.93 2.40 6.40
N PHE A 277 -8.06 2.27 7.41
CA PHE A 277 -7.62 3.36 8.28
C PHE A 277 -7.06 4.56 7.50
N LEU A 278 -6.28 4.30 6.45
CA LEU A 278 -5.67 5.36 5.64
C LEU A 278 -6.58 5.89 4.52
N ARG A 279 -7.83 5.42 4.43
CA ARG A 279 -8.77 5.82 3.37
C ARG A 279 -9.07 7.32 3.39
N SER A 280 -9.09 7.94 4.57
CA SER A 280 -9.28 9.39 4.74
C SER A 280 -8.16 10.21 4.05
N GLY A 281 -6.93 9.69 4.02
CA GLY A 281 -5.76 10.32 3.38
C GLY A 281 -5.69 10.16 1.86
N VAL A 282 -6.58 9.37 1.24
CA VAL A 282 -6.53 9.08 -0.21
C VAL A 282 -6.87 10.31 -1.06
N LYS A 283 -7.85 11.12 -0.65
CA LYS A 283 -8.28 12.31 -1.41
C LYS A 283 -7.15 13.34 -1.56
N PRO A 284 -6.44 13.74 -0.48
CA PRO A 284 -5.26 14.61 -0.57
C PRO A 284 -4.17 14.05 -1.47
N PHE A 285 -3.85 12.76 -1.27
CA PHE A 285 -2.79 12.11 -2.03
C PHE A 285 -3.12 12.02 -3.52
N ARG A 286 -4.38 11.75 -3.87
CA ARG A 286 -4.86 11.83 -5.27
C ARG A 286 -4.71 13.24 -5.85
N SER A 287 -5.07 14.28 -5.10
CA SER A 287 -4.89 15.67 -5.54
C SER A 287 -3.41 16.01 -5.77
N PHE A 288 -2.52 15.47 -4.94
CA PHE A 288 -1.07 15.57 -5.13
C PHE A 288 -0.61 14.85 -6.39
N LEU A 289 -1.04 13.60 -6.61
CA LEU A 289 -0.70 12.83 -7.82
C LEU A 289 -1.18 13.54 -9.09
N LEU A 290 -2.38 14.14 -9.10
CA LEU A 290 -2.89 14.89 -10.25
C LEU A 290 -2.03 16.12 -10.62
N LYS A 291 -1.30 16.69 -9.65
CA LYS A 291 -0.35 17.79 -9.89
C LYS A 291 1.02 17.30 -10.36
N LYS A 292 1.38 16.04 -10.06
CA LYS A 292 2.71 15.48 -10.32
C LYS A 292 2.76 14.57 -11.56
N ILE A 293 1.67 13.90 -11.88
CA ILE A 293 1.53 13.08 -13.07
C ILE A 293 1.01 13.97 -14.19
N ASN A 294 1.84 14.19 -15.21
CA ASN A 294 1.42 14.92 -16.40
C ASN A 294 0.61 13.99 -17.30
N ARG A 295 -0.63 14.38 -17.62
CA ARG A 295 -1.52 13.58 -18.48
C ARG A 295 -0.91 13.31 -19.87
N THR A 296 -0.14 14.27 -20.39
CA THR A 296 0.46 14.18 -21.73
C THR A 296 1.64 13.21 -21.79
N THR A 297 2.21 12.81 -20.65
CA THR A 297 3.34 11.87 -20.60
C THR A 297 2.89 10.41 -20.42
N ILE A 298 1.60 10.16 -20.24
CA ILE A 298 1.07 8.81 -20.08
C ILE A 298 0.86 8.20 -21.46
N ASP A 299 1.57 7.12 -21.73
CA ASP A 299 1.37 6.27 -22.90
C ASP A 299 0.59 5.00 -22.51
N PRO A 300 -0.71 4.90 -22.82
CA PRO A 300 -1.52 3.73 -22.46
C PRO A 300 -1.02 2.41 -23.04
N SER A 301 -0.31 2.43 -24.18
CA SER A 301 0.19 1.22 -24.83
C SER A 301 1.26 0.49 -24.00
N LYS A 302 1.93 1.21 -23.10
CA LYS A 302 2.88 0.65 -22.13
C LYS A 302 2.20 0.02 -20.92
N LEU A 303 0.92 0.27 -20.70
CA LEU A 303 0.17 -0.17 -19.52
C LEU A 303 -0.82 -1.29 -19.85
N ILE A 304 -1.59 -1.13 -20.92
CA ILE A 304 -2.68 -2.05 -21.28
C ILE A 304 -2.13 -3.47 -21.49
N GLY A 305 -2.66 -4.43 -20.73
CA GLY A 305 -2.25 -5.84 -20.75
C GLY A 305 -0.88 -6.14 -20.13
N LYS A 306 -0.09 -5.10 -19.76
CA LYS A 306 1.29 -5.24 -19.26
C LYS A 306 1.38 -4.95 -17.77
N TYR A 307 0.73 -3.90 -17.29
CA TYR A 307 0.74 -3.50 -15.89
C TYR A 307 -0.30 -4.31 -15.10
N ILE A 308 0.09 -4.91 -13.99
CA ILE A 308 -0.83 -5.55 -13.04
C ILE A 308 -0.87 -4.71 -11.75
N PRO A 309 -1.96 -3.96 -11.48
CA PRO A 309 -2.11 -3.18 -10.26
C PRO A 309 -2.35 -4.06 -9.02
N ASN A 310 -1.90 -3.61 -7.85
CA ASN A 310 -2.16 -4.32 -6.59
C ASN A 310 -3.65 -4.30 -6.20
N VAL A 311 -4.38 -3.24 -6.57
CA VAL A 311 -5.79 -3.06 -6.17
C VAL A 311 -6.71 -4.09 -6.83
N THR A 312 -6.51 -4.37 -8.12
CA THR A 312 -7.38 -5.26 -8.92
C THR A 312 -6.78 -6.63 -9.20
N ALA A 313 -5.45 -6.77 -9.07
CA ALA A 313 -4.71 -8.01 -9.38
C ALA A 313 -5.01 -8.58 -10.78
N LYS A 314 -5.37 -7.72 -11.73
CA LYS A 314 -5.67 -8.07 -13.13
C LYS A 314 -4.89 -7.17 -14.08
N PRO A 315 -4.47 -7.68 -15.26
CA PRO A 315 -3.84 -6.86 -16.28
C PRO A 315 -4.67 -5.61 -16.56
N PHE A 316 -4.02 -4.45 -16.50
CA PHE A 316 -4.64 -3.15 -16.67
C PHE A 316 -5.33 -3.06 -18.02
N ALA A 317 -6.56 -2.56 -18.04
CA ALA A 317 -7.33 -2.38 -19.25
C ALA A 317 -8.17 -1.10 -19.18
N ILE A 318 -8.46 -0.52 -20.34
CA ILE A 318 -9.36 0.62 -20.48
C ILE A 318 -10.67 0.12 -21.11
N THR A 319 -11.39 -0.70 -20.36
CA THR A 319 -12.71 -1.23 -20.75
C THR A 319 -13.73 -0.93 -19.65
N LYS A 320 -15.02 -0.98 -19.99
CA LYS A 320 -16.09 -0.68 -19.02
C LYS A 320 -16.05 -1.65 -17.84
N GLU A 321 -15.85 -2.93 -18.13
CA GLU A 321 -15.78 -4.01 -17.14
C GLU A 321 -14.64 -3.78 -16.15
N TYR A 322 -13.47 -3.33 -16.64
CA TYR A 322 -12.34 -3.01 -15.78
C TYR A 322 -12.66 -1.84 -14.83
N PHE A 323 -13.34 -0.81 -15.33
CA PHE A 323 -13.75 0.33 -14.50
C PHE A 323 -14.83 -0.04 -13.48
N GLU A 324 -15.78 -0.91 -13.84
CA GLU A 324 -16.79 -1.46 -12.92
C GLU A 324 -16.14 -2.25 -11.78
N GLU A 325 -15.14 -3.05 -12.08
CA GLU A 325 -14.37 -3.80 -11.07
C GLU A 325 -13.58 -2.88 -10.13
N VAL A 326 -12.88 -1.87 -10.68
CA VAL A 326 -12.21 -0.85 -9.86
C VAL A 326 -13.22 -0.11 -8.98
N TYR A 327 -14.42 0.21 -9.51
CA TYR A 327 -15.46 0.86 -8.73
C TYR A 327 -15.94 -0.02 -7.57
N LYS A 328 -16.22 -1.31 -7.82
CA LYS A 328 -16.65 -2.27 -6.79
C LYS A 328 -15.68 -2.35 -5.61
N LEU A 329 -14.37 -2.26 -5.89
CA LEU A 329 -13.33 -2.35 -4.87
C LEU A 329 -13.09 -1.02 -4.12
N THR A 330 -13.30 0.12 -4.77
CA THR A 330 -12.86 1.43 -4.25
C THR A 330 -13.98 2.38 -3.86
N ASN A 331 -15.19 2.18 -4.41
CA ASN A 331 -16.29 3.14 -4.44
C ASN A 331 -15.85 4.55 -4.86
N SER A 332 -14.93 4.65 -5.83
CA SER A 332 -14.39 5.94 -6.27
C SER A 332 -15.44 6.78 -7.01
N PRO A 333 -15.76 8.01 -6.56
CA PRO A 333 -16.73 8.86 -7.23
C PRO A 333 -16.26 9.33 -8.61
N LYS A 334 -14.95 9.35 -8.87
CA LYS A 334 -14.40 9.68 -10.19
C LYS A 334 -14.63 8.55 -11.19
N ILE A 335 -14.48 7.30 -10.75
CA ILE A 335 -14.77 6.14 -11.59
C ILE A 335 -16.28 6.04 -11.85
N ALA A 336 -17.12 6.25 -10.82
CA ALA A 336 -18.57 6.32 -10.98
C ALA A 336 -19.00 7.35 -12.04
N SER A 337 -18.41 8.55 -12.00
CA SER A 337 -18.68 9.61 -12.98
C SER A 337 -18.27 9.23 -14.40
N VAL A 338 -17.19 8.45 -14.58
CA VAL A 338 -16.77 7.96 -15.90
C VAL A 338 -17.73 6.88 -16.39
N LEU A 339 -18.09 5.92 -15.54
CA LEU A 339 -19.04 4.86 -15.87
C LEU A 339 -20.41 5.39 -16.27
N ALA A 340 -20.92 6.41 -15.56
CA ALA A 340 -22.19 7.06 -15.87
C ALA A 340 -22.21 7.76 -17.24
N ASN A 341 -21.04 8.13 -17.76
CA ASN A 341 -20.88 8.85 -19.03
C ASN A 341 -20.03 8.05 -20.03
N TRP A 342 -20.00 6.71 -19.92
CA TRP A 342 -19.08 5.86 -20.68
C TRP A 342 -19.17 6.07 -22.20
N ASP A 343 -20.39 6.25 -22.73
CA ASP A 343 -20.62 6.42 -24.16
C ASP A 343 -19.95 7.68 -24.72
N SER A 344 -19.83 8.74 -23.91
CA SER A 344 -19.13 9.97 -24.32
C SER A 344 -17.61 9.77 -24.47
N TYR A 345 -17.04 8.77 -23.81
CA TYR A 345 -15.62 8.45 -23.90
C TYR A 345 -15.30 7.40 -24.97
N SER A 346 -16.28 6.56 -25.33
CA SER A 346 -16.07 5.46 -26.28
C SER A 346 -16.33 5.87 -27.73
N GLN A 347 -17.09 6.94 -27.98
CA GLN A 347 -17.36 7.45 -29.33
C GLN A 347 -16.17 8.18 -29.97
N ASP A 348 -15.24 8.71 -29.17
CA ASP A 348 -14.02 9.38 -29.63
C ASP A 348 -12.80 8.44 -29.78
N ALA A 349 -12.96 7.14 -29.52
CA ALA A 349 -11.90 6.16 -29.76
C ALA A 349 -11.86 5.80 -31.25
N PRO A 350 -10.73 5.97 -31.97
CA PRO A 350 -10.67 5.56 -33.37
C PRO A 350 -10.96 4.06 -33.45
N SER A 351 -11.99 3.74 -34.23
CA SER A 351 -12.43 2.38 -34.49
C SER A 351 -11.27 1.54 -35.03
N SER A 352 -10.70 0.67 -34.20
CA SER A 352 -9.95 -0.49 -34.67
C SER A 352 -10.93 -1.54 -35.22
N GLN A 353 -11.66 -1.18 -36.28
CA GLN A 353 -12.41 -2.15 -37.08
C GLN A 353 -11.44 -2.78 -38.09
N GLY A 354 -11.46 -4.11 -38.11
CA GLY A 354 -10.48 -4.96 -38.76
C GLY A 354 -10.29 -4.72 -40.24
N SER A 355 -9.04 -4.83 -40.68
CA SER A 355 -8.69 -5.18 -42.05
C SER A 355 -9.23 -6.58 -42.35
N SER A 356 -10.44 -6.61 -42.91
CA SER A 356 -10.94 -7.72 -43.71
C SER A 356 -9.99 -7.91 -44.88
N ILE A 357 -9.31 -9.06 -44.89
CA ILE A 357 -8.53 -9.51 -46.03
C ILE A 357 -9.53 -9.98 -47.08
N ASN A 358 -9.84 -9.11 -48.04
CA ASN A 358 -10.57 -9.49 -49.24
C ASN A 358 -9.63 -10.19 -50.22
N GLY A 359 -9.94 -11.46 -50.48
CA GLY A 359 -9.95 -12.09 -51.80
C GLY A 359 -8.70 -12.01 -52.67
N VAL A 360 -7.98 -13.12 -52.76
CA VAL A 360 -7.45 -13.59 -54.05
C VAL A 360 -7.82 -15.06 -54.19
N GLU A 361 -8.89 -15.32 -54.96
CA GLU A 361 -9.11 -16.61 -55.60
C GLU A 361 -7.98 -16.86 -56.60
N GLY A 362 -7.40 -18.06 -56.52
CA GLY A 362 -6.36 -18.54 -57.43
C GLY A 362 -6.35 -20.05 -57.39
N ASP A 363 -7.41 -20.65 -57.94
CA ASP A 363 -7.43 -22.06 -58.36
C ASP A 363 -6.43 -22.24 -59.51
N PHE A 364 -5.40 -23.06 -59.33
CA PHE A 364 -4.79 -23.86 -60.38
C PHE A 364 -4.03 -25.05 -59.78
N GLY A 365 -4.60 -26.24 -59.96
CA GLY A 365 -3.87 -27.33 -60.61
C GLY A 365 -3.15 -28.34 -59.72
N SER A 366 -3.78 -29.51 -59.59
CA SER A 366 -3.13 -30.80 -59.34
C SER A 366 -2.00 -31.09 -60.34
N ALA A 367 -0.89 -31.69 -59.87
CA ALA A 367 -0.37 -32.97 -60.38
C ALA A 367 1.02 -33.28 -59.78
N ALA A 368 1.12 -34.55 -59.34
CA ALA A 368 2.31 -35.41 -59.20
C ALA A 368 3.42 -35.02 -58.21
#